data_AF-X1IWF2-F1
#
_entry.id   AF-X1IWF2-F1
#
_cell.length_a   1.000
_cell.length_b   1.000
_cell.length_c   1.000
_cell.angle_alpha   90.00
_cell.angle_beta   90.00
_cell.angle_gamma   90.00
#
_symmetry.space_group_name_H-M   'P 1'
#
loop_
_entity.id
_entity.type
_entity.pdbx_description
1 polymer ?
#
loop_
_entity_poly.entity_id
_entity_poly.type
_entity_poly.pdbx_seq_one_letter_code
_entity_poly.pdbx_strand_id
1 'polypeptide(L)'
;RIKGNEAFFRELNDLALSESRKQFAYLSQDMKQVHVRYEFPFFGDRGLITPFIEHSRPYPIKRVLGFVPSRSFTGLVIYAGAGKDNSNVGEAGEGYPAYGKNVKERIKPCFFPKLYDEDMNLILNPGMCEPEYLMKWGMVAYTDSVDEKAHLERIGVFPLRTMARGVFGKNSTDILIPNDIARKLLSREGNHELLKKGRILIIID
;
A
#
# COMPACT_ATOMS: atom_id res chain seq x y z
N ARG A 1 17.76 -5.20 -3.98
CA ARG A 1 17.54 -5.77 -5.32
C ARG A 1 18.34 -5.01 -6.37
N ILE A 2 18.13 -3.69 -6.57
CA ILE A 2 18.87 -2.88 -7.58
C ILE A 2 20.41 -2.94 -7.43
N LYS A 3 20.96 -2.71 -6.23
CA LYS A 3 22.42 -2.68 -6.00
C LYS A 3 23.19 -3.98 -6.32
N GLY A 4 22.49 -5.08 -6.59
CA GLY A 4 23.12 -6.37 -6.90
C GLY A 4 22.61 -7.01 -8.19
N ASN A 5 21.82 -6.30 -9.00
CA ASN A 5 21.26 -6.82 -10.24
C ASN A 5 21.25 -5.71 -11.31
N GLU A 6 22.30 -5.66 -12.11
CA GLU A 6 22.43 -4.70 -13.22
C GLU A 6 21.35 -4.85 -14.27
N ALA A 7 20.92 -6.09 -14.57
CA ALA A 7 19.88 -6.34 -15.56
C ALA A 7 18.57 -5.69 -15.13
N PHE A 8 18.21 -5.85 -13.85
CA PHE A 8 17.03 -5.20 -13.27
C PHE A 8 17.12 -3.66 -13.29
N PHE A 9 18.31 -3.10 -13.05
CA PHE A 9 18.50 -1.65 -13.17
C PHE A 9 18.32 -1.16 -14.61
N ARG A 10 18.87 -1.88 -15.60
CA ARG A 10 18.70 -1.55 -17.02
C ARG A 10 17.25 -1.61 -17.43
N GLU A 11 16.52 -2.66 -17.04
CA GLU A 11 15.10 -2.79 -17.31
C GLU A 11 14.29 -1.61 -16.77
N LEU A 12 14.52 -1.20 -15.51
CA LEU A 12 13.88 -0.03 -14.92
C LEU A 12 14.26 1.27 -15.65
N ASN A 13 15.54 1.42 -16.03
CA ASN A 13 16.01 2.60 -16.75
C ASN A 13 15.40 2.70 -18.15
N ASP A 14 15.32 1.59 -18.88
CA ASP A 14 14.74 1.53 -20.21
C ASP A 14 13.26 1.87 -20.18
N LEU A 15 12.53 1.33 -19.20
CA LEU A 15 11.13 1.64 -18.97
C LEU A 15 10.91 3.10 -18.56
N ALA A 16 11.79 3.64 -17.71
CA ALA A 16 11.75 5.06 -17.35
C ALA A 16 11.99 5.97 -18.56
N LEU A 17 12.91 5.60 -19.46
CA LEU A 17 13.17 6.37 -20.67
C LEU A 17 12.03 6.27 -21.68
N SER A 18 11.43 5.09 -21.87
CA SER A 18 10.39 4.89 -22.88
C SER A 18 9.02 5.44 -22.48
N GLU A 19 8.68 5.38 -21.19
CA GLU A 19 7.34 5.74 -20.69
C GLU A 19 7.29 7.09 -19.97
N SER A 20 8.42 7.76 -19.76
CA SER A 20 8.40 9.10 -19.16
C SER A 20 7.74 10.12 -20.08
N ARG A 21 6.95 11.00 -19.47
CA ARG A 21 6.34 12.13 -20.15
C ARG A 21 6.97 13.43 -19.68
N LYS A 22 7.58 14.18 -20.61
CA LYS A 22 8.03 15.55 -20.32
C LYS A 22 6.80 16.44 -20.13
N GLN A 23 6.67 17.04 -18.95
CA GLN A 23 5.57 17.93 -18.59
C GLN A 23 5.86 19.37 -19.04
N PHE A 24 7.01 19.91 -18.63
CA PHE A 24 7.47 21.24 -19.06
C PHE A 24 8.98 21.37 -18.98
N ALA A 25 9.51 22.40 -19.65
CA ALA A 25 10.85 22.91 -19.41
C ALA A 25 10.83 24.44 -19.42
N TYR A 26 11.47 25.08 -18.45
CA TYR A 26 11.61 26.54 -18.41
C TYR A 26 13.00 26.94 -17.87
N LEU A 27 13.46 28.11 -18.26
CA LEU A 27 14.66 28.75 -17.75
C LEU A 27 14.30 29.61 -16.54
N SER A 28 15.06 29.50 -15.45
CA SER A 28 14.86 30.30 -14.25
C SER A 28 14.95 31.79 -14.57
N GLN A 29 14.29 32.63 -13.77
CA GLN A 29 14.23 34.07 -14.01
C GLN A 29 15.62 34.74 -14.00
N ASP A 30 16.56 34.21 -13.22
CA ASP A 30 17.95 34.66 -13.19
C ASP A 30 18.81 34.08 -14.32
N MET A 31 18.23 33.28 -15.21
CA MET A 31 18.85 32.62 -16.37
C MET A 31 19.98 31.65 -16.01
N LYS A 32 20.07 31.20 -14.75
CA LYS A 32 21.13 30.30 -14.27
C LYS A 32 20.77 28.82 -14.27
N GLN A 33 19.48 28.48 -14.33
CA GLN A 33 19.00 27.10 -14.19
C GLN A 33 17.94 26.76 -15.21
N VAL A 34 18.05 25.59 -15.84
CA VAL A 34 16.97 25.02 -16.64
C VAL A 34 16.22 23.99 -15.78
N HIS A 35 14.94 24.22 -15.55
CA HIS A 35 14.06 23.26 -14.90
C HIS A 35 13.37 22.41 -15.97
N VAL A 36 13.45 21.09 -15.82
CA VAL A 36 12.69 20.14 -16.64
C VAL A 36 11.91 19.21 -15.72
N ARG A 37 10.61 19.05 -15.96
CA ARG A 37 9.76 18.12 -15.23
C ARG A 37 9.39 16.94 -16.11
N TYR A 38 9.65 15.75 -15.60
CA TYR A 38 9.18 14.48 -16.14
C TYR A 38 8.19 13.84 -15.18
N GLU A 39 7.21 13.15 -15.73
CA GLU A 39 6.29 12.28 -15.02
C GLU A 39 6.57 10.83 -15.41
N PHE A 40 6.60 9.94 -14.42
CA PHE A 40 6.83 8.52 -14.62
C PHE A 40 5.60 7.75 -14.12
N PRO A 41 4.93 6.97 -14.98
CA PRO A 41 3.79 6.18 -14.54
C PRO A 41 4.25 5.09 -13.57
N PHE A 42 3.65 5.03 -12.39
CA PHE A 42 3.89 3.93 -11.46
C PHE A 42 3.21 2.65 -11.93
N PHE A 43 1.98 2.76 -12.41
CA PHE A 43 1.10 1.65 -12.80
C PHE A 43 0.88 1.60 -14.32
N GLY A 44 0.22 0.55 -14.79
CA GLY A 44 0.02 0.21 -16.19
C GLY A 44 0.96 -0.90 -16.67
N ASP A 45 0.70 -1.46 -17.85
CA ASP A 45 1.48 -2.55 -18.45
C ASP A 45 2.98 -2.24 -18.56
N ARG A 46 3.31 -0.95 -18.64
CA ARG A 46 4.68 -0.43 -18.66
C ARG A 46 4.96 0.57 -17.54
N GLY A 47 4.26 0.43 -16.40
CA GLY A 47 4.54 1.22 -15.21
C GLY A 47 5.84 0.78 -14.52
N LEU A 48 6.40 1.64 -13.67
CA LEU A 48 7.61 1.30 -12.90
C LEU A 48 7.47 0.06 -12.01
N ILE A 49 6.24 -0.37 -11.72
CA ILE A 49 5.98 -1.59 -10.94
C ILE A 49 6.23 -2.89 -11.71
N THR A 50 6.22 -2.87 -13.05
CA THR A 50 6.20 -4.10 -13.87
C THR A 50 7.32 -5.07 -13.50
N PRO A 51 8.59 -4.63 -13.37
CA PRO A 51 9.70 -5.55 -13.07
C PRO A 51 9.61 -6.19 -11.67
N PHE A 52 8.77 -5.66 -10.78
CA PHE A 52 8.59 -6.18 -9.43
C PHE A 52 7.52 -7.28 -9.32
N ILE A 53 6.71 -7.47 -10.37
CA ILE A 53 5.60 -8.43 -10.39
C ILE A 53 6.06 -9.66 -11.18
N GLU A 54 6.62 -10.63 -10.45
CA GLU A 54 7.22 -11.83 -11.04
C GLU A 54 6.22 -12.99 -11.17
N HIS A 55 5.10 -12.96 -10.44
CA HIS A 55 4.12 -14.05 -10.41
C HIS A 55 3.05 -13.89 -11.49
N SER A 56 2.62 -15.01 -12.08
CA SER A 56 1.53 -15.05 -13.07
C SER A 56 0.16 -15.37 -12.47
N ARG A 57 0.13 -15.91 -11.24
CA ARG A 57 -1.09 -16.25 -10.49
C ARG A 57 -0.93 -15.92 -9.01
N PRO A 58 -2.00 -15.45 -8.34
CA PRO A 58 -1.93 -15.13 -6.92
C PRO A 58 -1.71 -16.40 -6.08
N TYR A 59 -0.82 -16.32 -5.10
CA TYR A 59 -0.72 -17.31 -4.04
C TYR A 59 -1.98 -17.31 -3.18
N PRO A 60 -2.43 -18.46 -2.66
CA PRO A 60 -3.66 -18.55 -1.88
C PRO A 60 -3.55 -17.77 -0.56
N ILE A 61 -4.60 -17.02 -0.24
CA ILE A 61 -4.75 -16.36 1.06
C ILE A 61 -5.20 -17.40 2.09
N LYS A 62 -4.55 -17.42 3.26
CA LYS A 62 -4.86 -18.36 4.33
C LYS A 62 -6.29 -18.13 4.84
N ARG A 63 -7.10 -19.18 4.85
CA ARG A 63 -8.44 -19.13 5.43
C ARG A 63 -8.39 -19.42 6.92
N VAL A 64 -9.06 -18.59 7.71
CA VAL A 64 -9.29 -18.90 9.13
C VAL A 64 -10.49 -19.84 9.22
N LEU A 65 -10.29 -20.96 9.92
CA LEU A 65 -11.36 -21.92 10.22
C LEU A 65 -12.15 -21.46 11.45
N GLY A 66 -13.45 -21.72 11.46
CA GLY A 66 -14.35 -21.35 12.55
C GLY A 66 -15.33 -20.25 12.19
N PHE A 67 -16.34 -20.07 13.05
CA PHE A 67 -17.37 -19.06 12.85
C PHE A 67 -16.85 -17.68 13.27
N VAL A 68 -16.86 -16.75 12.32
CA VAL A 68 -16.60 -15.32 12.56
C VAL A 68 -17.80 -14.56 11.99
N PRO A 69 -18.58 -13.84 12.82
CA PRO A 69 -19.61 -12.93 12.33
C PRO A 69 -18.99 -11.92 11.35
N SER A 70 -19.29 -12.07 10.07
CA SER A 70 -18.70 -11.27 8.99
C SER A 70 -19.63 -11.21 7.79
N ARG A 71 -19.51 -10.14 7.02
CA ARG A 71 -20.18 -9.94 5.72
C ARG A 71 -19.14 -9.82 4.61
N SER A 72 -19.61 -9.83 3.37
CA SER A 72 -18.75 -9.45 2.24
C SER A 72 -18.59 -7.94 2.22
N PHE A 73 -17.35 -7.46 2.13
CA PHE A 73 -17.02 -6.04 2.00
C PHE A 73 -16.57 -5.74 0.57
N THR A 74 -16.70 -4.48 0.15
CA THR A 74 -16.27 -4.05 -1.19
C THR A 74 -14.79 -3.63 -1.25
N GLY A 75 -14.18 -3.40 -0.09
CA GLY A 75 -12.81 -2.94 0.06
C GLY A 75 -12.38 -2.84 1.53
N LEU A 76 -11.17 -2.37 1.76
CA LEU A 76 -10.60 -2.11 3.08
C LEU A 76 -10.10 -0.67 3.14
N VAL A 77 -10.46 0.04 4.21
CA VAL A 77 -9.92 1.37 4.54
C VAL A 77 -9.18 1.26 5.85
N ILE A 78 -7.92 1.65 5.84
CA ILE A 78 -7.04 1.66 7.00
C ILE A 78 -6.71 3.12 7.32
N TYR A 79 -7.19 3.60 8.46
CA TYR A 79 -6.75 4.87 9.02
C TYR A 79 -5.39 4.66 9.71
N ALA A 80 -4.37 5.21 9.08
CA ALA A 80 -2.95 5.08 9.39
C ALA A 80 -2.27 6.45 9.58
N GLY A 81 -3.07 7.51 9.78
CA GLY A 81 -2.60 8.84 10.17
C GLY A 81 -2.17 8.85 11.64
N ALA A 82 -1.02 9.45 11.93
CA ALA A 82 -0.47 9.53 13.28
C ALA A 82 -1.07 10.70 14.09
N GLY A 83 -2.30 11.12 13.74
CA GLY A 83 -2.95 12.36 14.17
C GLY A 83 -2.74 12.73 15.65
N LYS A 84 -2.66 14.05 15.89
CA LYS A 84 -2.51 14.71 17.20
C LYS A 84 -3.54 14.30 18.26
N ASP A 85 -4.66 13.72 17.83
CA ASP A 85 -5.85 13.45 18.64
C ASP A 85 -6.26 11.96 18.67
N ASN A 86 -5.35 11.02 18.34
CA ASN A 86 -5.57 9.62 18.71
C ASN A 86 -5.46 9.52 20.24
N SER A 87 -6.60 9.63 20.92
CA SER A 87 -6.80 9.64 22.38
C SER A 87 -6.32 8.39 23.14
N ASN A 88 -5.46 7.57 22.53
CA ASN A 88 -4.65 6.52 23.17
C ASN A 88 -3.13 6.77 23.04
N VAL A 89 -2.69 7.96 22.64
CA VAL A 89 -1.27 8.32 22.61
C VAL A 89 -1.09 9.74 23.16
N GLY A 90 -1.18 9.84 24.49
CA GLY A 90 -0.59 10.95 25.21
C GLY A 90 0.94 10.86 25.14
N GLU A 91 1.56 12.03 24.95
CA GLU A 91 2.98 12.33 25.13
C GLU A 91 3.95 11.94 24.00
N ALA A 92 4.65 12.98 23.52
CA ALA A 92 5.83 13.05 22.67
C ALA A 92 6.26 11.74 21.96
N GLY A 93 5.91 11.63 20.68
CA GLY A 93 6.35 10.54 19.79
C GLY A 93 5.28 10.21 18.76
N GLU A 94 5.09 11.09 17.76
CA GLU A 94 4.08 10.95 16.72
C GLU A 94 4.34 9.70 15.86
N GLY A 95 3.46 8.70 15.93
CA GLY A 95 3.58 7.47 15.13
C GLY A 95 2.95 6.23 15.77
N TYR A 96 3.11 5.10 15.11
CA TYR A 96 2.65 3.79 15.57
C TYR A 96 3.77 3.03 16.27
N PRO A 97 3.48 2.15 17.24
CA PRO A 97 4.46 1.21 17.77
C PRO A 97 5.14 0.44 16.64
N ALA A 98 6.47 0.56 16.54
CA ALA A 98 7.23 -0.15 15.53
C ALA A 98 7.60 -1.54 16.05
N TYR A 99 6.99 -2.58 15.49
CA TYR A 99 7.14 -3.94 16.01
C TYR A 99 8.60 -4.40 15.95
N GLY A 100 9.11 -4.92 17.07
CA GLY A 100 10.51 -5.30 17.24
C GLY A 100 11.47 -4.14 17.47
N LYS A 101 10.96 -2.91 17.65
CA LYS A 101 11.73 -1.72 18.01
C LYS A 101 11.13 -1.07 19.26
N ASN A 102 11.98 -0.45 20.09
CA ASN A 102 11.54 0.31 21.26
C ASN A 102 11.24 1.79 20.90
N VAL A 103 10.66 2.03 19.73
CA VAL A 103 10.34 3.37 19.21
C VAL A 103 8.99 3.38 18.49
N LYS A 104 8.42 4.56 18.31
CA LYS A 104 7.29 4.80 17.43
C LYS A 104 7.77 5.32 16.08
N GLU A 105 7.13 4.90 15.00
CA GLU A 105 7.45 5.34 13.65
C GLU A 105 6.16 5.63 12.86
N ARG A 106 6.25 6.57 11.91
CA ARG A 106 5.17 6.85 10.96
C ARG A 106 5.17 5.78 9.86
N ILE A 107 3.97 5.39 9.43
CA ILE A 107 3.81 4.50 8.28
C ILE A 107 4.27 5.25 7.03
N LYS A 108 5.18 4.64 6.26
CA LYS A 108 5.71 5.21 5.02
C LYS A 108 5.07 4.55 3.81
N PRO A 109 4.61 5.33 2.83
CA PRO A 109 4.04 4.77 1.62
C PRO A 109 5.11 4.00 0.83
N CYS A 110 4.69 2.88 0.25
CA CYS A 110 5.48 2.09 -0.68
C CYS A 110 4.56 1.34 -1.66
N PHE A 111 5.11 0.80 -2.74
CA PHE A 111 4.34 0.05 -3.74
C PHE A 111 3.68 -1.22 -3.19
N PHE A 112 4.33 -1.85 -2.21
CA PHE A 112 4.07 -3.24 -1.81
C PHE A 112 4.08 -3.41 -0.29
N PRO A 113 3.21 -2.68 0.44
CA PRO A 113 3.13 -2.85 1.89
C PRO A 113 2.57 -4.23 2.21
N LYS A 114 3.09 -4.89 3.24
CA LYS A 114 2.46 -6.11 3.76
C LYS A 114 1.48 -5.76 4.87
N LEU A 115 0.45 -6.58 5.00
CA LEU A 115 -0.50 -6.52 6.11
C LEU A 115 -0.26 -7.69 7.05
N TYR A 116 -0.14 -7.39 8.34
CA TYR A 116 -0.05 -8.36 9.42
C TYR A 116 -1.18 -8.13 10.42
N ASP A 117 -1.53 -9.16 11.18
CA ASP A 117 -2.31 -8.97 12.41
C ASP A 117 -1.40 -8.63 13.61
N GLU A 118 -1.98 -8.44 14.80
CA GLU A 118 -1.24 -8.10 16.02
C GLU A 118 -0.36 -9.25 16.51
N ASP A 119 -0.69 -10.48 16.11
CA ASP A 119 0.07 -11.70 16.40
C ASP A 119 1.18 -11.97 15.35
N MET A 120 1.43 -11.02 14.45
CA MET A 120 2.41 -11.10 13.36
C MET A 120 2.14 -12.21 12.33
N ASN A 121 0.90 -12.66 12.21
CA ASN A 121 0.50 -13.49 11.09
C ASN A 121 0.36 -12.65 9.83
N LEU A 122 0.93 -13.12 8.73
CA LEU A 122 0.79 -12.47 7.43
C LEU A 122 -0.66 -12.58 6.94
N ILE A 123 -1.29 -11.43 6.70
CA ILE A 123 -2.64 -11.32 6.13
C ILE A 123 -2.58 -11.14 4.63
N LEU A 124 -1.68 -10.28 4.14
CA LEU A 124 -1.54 -10.00 2.72
C LEU A 124 -0.11 -9.62 2.36
N ASN A 125 0.36 -10.14 1.22
CA ASN A 125 1.59 -9.71 0.55
C ASN A 125 1.32 -9.53 -0.96
N PRO A 126 2.25 -8.94 -1.73
CA PRO A 126 2.05 -8.70 -3.17
C PRO A 126 1.80 -9.97 -3.99
N GLY A 127 2.46 -11.08 -3.63
CA GLY A 127 2.30 -12.36 -4.34
C GLY A 127 0.90 -12.97 -4.20
N MET A 128 0.11 -12.53 -3.22
CA MET A 128 -1.28 -12.94 -3.02
C MET A 128 -2.28 -12.10 -3.85
N CYS A 129 -1.81 -11.01 -4.47
CA CYS A 129 -2.64 -10.16 -5.32
C CYS A 129 -2.60 -10.62 -6.77
N GLU A 130 -3.68 -10.36 -7.50
CA GLU A 130 -3.77 -10.64 -8.93
C GLU A 130 -2.84 -9.69 -9.71
N PRO A 131 -1.92 -10.21 -10.55
CA PRO A 131 -0.99 -9.38 -11.32
C PRO A 131 -1.70 -8.29 -12.13
N GLU A 132 -2.82 -8.61 -12.77
CA GLU A 132 -3.62 -7.64 -13.54
C GLU A 132 -4.02 -6.41 -12.71
N TYR A 133 -4.44 -6.60 -11.46
CA TYR A 133 -4.85 -5.49 -10.59
C TYR A 133 -3.66 -4.75 -9.99
N LEU A 134 -2.57 -5.47 -9.67
CA LEU A 134 -1.32 -4.81 -9.28
C LEU A 134 -0.84 -3.90 -10.41
N MET A 135 -0.85 -4.39 -11.65
CA MET A 135 -0.51 -3.62 -12.84
C MET A 135 -1.47 -2.45 -13.05
N LYS A 136 -2.78 -2.67 -12.94
CA LYS A 136 -3.80 -1.63 -13.13
C LYS A 136 -3.62 -0.45 -12.18
N TRP A 137 -3.47 -0.72 -10.88
CA TRP A 137 -3.55 0.35 -9.88
C TRP A 137 -2.71 0.11 -8.61
N GLY A 138 -1.95 -0.98 -8.53
CA GLY A 138 -1.13 -1.31 -7.37
C GLY A 138 -1.90 -1.93 -6.20
N MET A 139 -1.14 -2.43 -5.24
CA MET A 139 -1.67 -3.19 -4.09
C MET A 139 -2.59 -2.36 -3.19
N VAL A 140 -2.30 -1.07 -3.05
CA VAL A 140 -3.01 -0.12 -2.18
C VAL A 140 -3.03 1.26 -2.83
N ALA A 141 -3.95 2.13 -2.41
CA ALA A 141 -3.84 3.57 -2.61
C ALA A 141 -3.52 4.26 -1.28
N TYR A 142 -2.78 5.37 -1.34
CA TYR A 142 -2.57 6.27 -0.20
C TYR A 142 -3.28 7.59 -0.43
N THR A 143 -3.78 8.20 0.64
CA THR A 143 -4.37 9.54 0.62
C THR A 143 -4.15 10.20 1.98
N ASP A 144 -4.11 11.54 2.00
CA ASP A 144 -4.11 12.36 3.21
C ASP A 144 -5.53 12.81 3.61
N SER A 145 -6.52 12.54 2.75
CA SER A 145 -7.90 12.93 2.95
C SER A 145 -8.74 11.82 3.57
N VAL A 146 -9.54 12.18 4.57
CA VAL A 146 -10.61 11.31 5.10
C VAL A 146 -11.83 11.24 4.18
N ASP A 147 -11.92 12.09 3.15
CA ASP A 147 -12.98 11.98 2.14
C ASP A 147 -12.65 10.87 1.14
N GLU A 148 -13.33 9.74 1.32
CA GLU A 148 -13.13 8.53 0.53
C GLU A 148 -13.76 8.60 -0.89
N LYS A 149 -14.53 9.65 -1.23
CA LYS A 149 -15.28 9.74 -2.50
C LYS A 149 -14.40 9.56 -3.74
N ALA A 150 -13.21 10.14 -3.73
CA ALA A 150 -12.25 10.02 -4.82
C ALA A 150 -11.75 8.59 -5.05
N HIS A 151 -11.98 7.68 -4.09
CA HIS A 151 -11.51 6.30 -4.11
C HIS A 151 -12.62 5.26 -4.21
N LEU A 152 -13.88 5.67 -4.48
CA LEU A 152 -15.02 4.77 -4.61
C LEU A 152 -14.81 3.66 -5.65
N GLU A 153 -14.11 3.93 -6.76
CA GLU A 153 -13.79 2.88 -7.75
C GLU A 153 -12.96 1.74 -7.13
N ARG A 154 -12.03 2.10 -6.24
CA ARG A 154 -11.15 1.15 -5.57
C ARG A 154 -11.88 0.40 -4.46
N ILE A 155 -12.42 1.11 -3.48
CA ILE A 155 -12.92 0.49 -2.24
C ILE A 155 -14.41 0.14 -2.27
N GLY A 156 -15.15 0.59 -3.29
CA GLY A 156 -16.59 0.41 -3.43
C GLY A 156 -17.40 1.09 -2.33
N VAL A 157 -18.69 0.74 -2.26
CA VAL A 157 -19.68 1.45 -1.42
C VAL A 157 -19.68 1.00 0.05
N PHE A 158 -19.26 -0.24 0.33
CA PHE A 158 -19.33 -0.85 1.66
C PHE A 158 -17.97 -1.43 2.11
N PRO A 159 -16.92 -0.59 2.25
CA PRO A 159 -15.63 -1.07 2.73
C PRO A 159 -15.67 -1.43 4.22
N LEU A 160 -14.77 -2.33 4.62
CA LEU A 160 -14.42 -2.54 6.02
C LEU A 160 -13.47 -1.43 6.45
N ARG A 161 -13.75 -0.79 7.58
CA ARG A 161 -12.92 0.30 8.13
C ARG A 161 -12.18 -0.19 9.37
N THR A 162 -10.92 0.19 9.49
CA THR A 162 -10.08 -0.12 10.64
C THR A 162 -9.01 0.95 10.89
N MET A 163 -8.43 0.94 12.08
CA MET A 163 -7.24 1.73 12.42
C MET A 163 -6.01 0.82 12.35
N ALA A 164 -4.87 1.35 11.91
CA ALA A 164 -3.60 0.67 12.13
C ALA A 164 -3.32 0.53 13.64
N ARG A 165 -2.65 -0.56 14.03
CA ARG A 165 -2.22 -0.84 15.40
C ARG A 165 -0.73 -0.68 15.61
N GLY A 166 0.03 -0.84 14.54
CA GLY A 166 1.48 -0.87 14.57
C GLY A 166 2.04 -0.74 13.17
N VAL A 167 3.35 -0.54 13.11
CA VAL A 167 4.11 -0.55 11.87
C VAL A 167 5.24 -1.57 11.97
N PHE A 168 5.59 -2.21 10.86
CA PHE A 168 6.64 -3.20 10.80
C PHE A 168 7.57 -2.97 9.61
N GLY A 169 8.74 -3.61 9.69
CA GLY A 169 9.78 -3.57 8.68
C GLY A 169 10.82 -2.48 8.94
N LYS A 170 11.99 -2.67 8.33
CA LYS A 170 13.13 -1.74 8.45
C LYS A 170 12.74 -0.31 8.03
N ASN A 171 11.87 -0.19 7.03
CA ASN A 171 11.46 1.09 6.44
C ASN A 171 10.09 1.58 6.92
N SER A 172 9.47 0.90 7.90
CA SER A 172 8.18 1.31 8.47
C SER A 172 7.03 1.34 7.45
N THR A 173 6.97 0.32 6.59
CA THR A 173 6.03 0.26 5.46
C THR A 173 4.89 -0.75 5.65
N ASP A 174 5.13 -1.77 6.47
CA ASP A 174 4.16 -2.85 6.68
C ASP A 174 3.23 -2.48 7.84
N ILE A 175 1.94 -2.79 7.72
CA ILE A 175 0.92 -2.31 8.66
C ILE A 175 0.37 -3.48 9.47
N LEU A 176 0.27 -3.28 10.79
CA LEU A 176 -0.44 -4.19 11.68
C LEU A 176 -1.89 -3.72 11.81
N ILE A 177 -2.84 -4.64 11.59
CA ILE A 177 -4.28 -4.42 11.79
C ILE A 177 -4.79 -5.26 12.97
N PRO A 178 -5.91 -4.90 13.60
CA PRO A 178 -6.46 -5.65 14.72
C PRO A 178 -6.79 -7.11 14.37
N ASN A 179 -6.60 -8.03 15.32
CA ASN A 179 -6.86 -9.47 15.11
C ASN A 179 -8.32 -9.76 14.74
N ASP A 180 -9.30 -8.99 15.23
CA ASP A 180 -10.71 -9.17 14.84
C ASP A 180 -10.97 -8.75 13.38
N ILE A 181 -10.27 -7.73 12.89
CA ILE A 181 -10.36 -7.25 11.51
C ILE A 181 -9.71 -8.25 10.56
N ALA A 182 -8.53 -8.75 10.91
CA ALA A 182 -7.86 -9.84 10.21
C ALA A 182 -8.79 -11.06 10.07
N ARG A 183 -9.43 -11.50 11.16
CA ARG A 183 -10.39 -12.62 11.14
C ARG A 183 -11.61 -12.35 10.25
N LYS A 184 -12.16 -11.13 10.25
CA LYS A 184 -13.28 -10.75 9.36
C LYS A 184 -12.88 -10.82 7.88
N LEU A 185 -11.67 -10.39 7.54
CA LEU A 185 -11.12 -10.46 6.18
C LEU A 185 -10.86 -11.91 5.74
N LEU A 186 -10.27 -12.73 6.61
CA LEU A 186 -9.84 -14.09 6.25
C LEU A 186 -10.94 -15.16 6.31
N SER A 187 -12.13 -14.85 6.85
CA SER A 187 -13.20 -15.84 7.06
C SER A 187 -14.07 -16.12 5.83
N ARG A 188 -14.18 -15.17 4.89
CA ARG A 188 -15.10 -15.24 3.73
C ARG A 188 -14.34 -15.08 2.41
N GLU A 189 -14.71 -15.88 1.42
CA GLU A 189 -14.13 -15.83 0.07
C GLU A 189 -14.31 -14.47 -0.61
N GLY A 190 -15.48 -13.83 -0.45
CA GLY A 190 -15.71 -12.48 -0.97
C GLY A 190 -14.74 -11.43 -0.43
N ASN A 191 -14.21 -11.63 0.79
CA ASN A 191 -13.19 -10.76 1.37
C ASN A 191 -11.78 -11.14 0.92
N HIS A 192 -11.54 -12.35 0.43
CA HIS A 192 -10.29 -12.69 -0.24
C HIS A 192 -10.22 -12.01 -1.61
N GLU A 193 -11.35 -11.94 -2.32
CA GLU A 193 -11.42 -11.28 -3.64
C GLU A 193 -11.07 -9.79 -3.58
N LEU A 194 -11.51 -9.04 -2.56
CA LEU A 194 -11.11 -7.64 -2.42
C LEU A 194 -9.60 -7.50 -2.14
N LEU A 195 -9.01 -8.44 -1.38
CA LEU A 195 -7.58 -8.44 -1.06
C LEU A 195 -6.73 -8.79 -2.29
N LYS A 196 -7.14 -9.82 -3.04
CA LYS A 196 -6.50 -10.20 -4.32
C LYS A 196 -6.48 -9.04 -5.31
N LYS A 197 -7.57 -8.27 -5.35
CA LYS A 197 -7.72 -7.12 -6.27
C LYS A 197 -7.09 -5.82 -5.76
N GLY A 198 -6.43 -5.82 -4.59
CA GLY A 198 -5.80 -4.63 -4.02
C GLY A 198 -6.80 -3.50 -3.71
N ARG A 199 -8.04 -3.84 -3.32
CA ARG A 199 -9.09 -2.88 -2.99
C ARG A 199 -8.89 -2.30 -1.58
N ILE A 200 -7.75 -1.65 -1.38
CA ILE A 200 -7.27 -1.18 -0.09
C ILE A 200 -6.90 0.30 -0.21
N LEU A 201 -7.47 1.13 0.67
CA LEU A 201 -7.12 2.53 0.84
C LEU A 201 -6.45 2.71 2.21
N ILE A 202 -5.31 3.37 2.23
CA ILE A 202 -4.57 3.71 3.44
C ILE A 202 -4.58 5.23 3.57
N ILE A 203 -5.17 5.74 4.64
CA ILE A 203 -5.23 7.16 4.93
C ILE A 203 -4.07 7.48 5.88
N ILE A 204 -3.10 8.29 5.45
CA ILE A 204 -1.91 8.70 6.23
C ILE A 204 -1.85 10.22 6.38
N ASP A 205 -0.91 10.75 7.17
CA ASP A 205 -0.68 12.21 7.28
C ASP A 205 0.30 12.71 6.19
#